data_AF-Q06WE1-F1
#
_entry.id   AF-Q06WE1-F1
#
_cell.length_a   1.000
_cell.length_b   1.000
_cell.length_c   1.000
_cell.angle_alpha   90.00
_cell.angle_beta   90.00
_cell.angle_gamma   90.00
#
_symmetry.space_group_name_H-M   'P 1'
#
loop_
_entity.id
_entity.type
_entity.pdbx_description
1 polymer ?
#
loop_
_entity_poly.entity_id
_entity_poly.type
_entity_poly.pdbx_seq_one_letter_code
_entity_poly.pdbx_strand_id
1 'polypeptide(L)'
;TKKDSGKIHFGEKEFWDDELLSVLFSATEKTQKPFLTHLIKSKLKYDDDLGEYLKRTIKIMFGTNPHKETVNLLKSLIPYFEEGDQQKIIDELSLFTWHSGQDKYTHPDSWLDNTTEVMQHTQATYNSNFNVTSVFDEIAIRATLQLINSVSRNYVQYDHIYPLINKIIAMSSSLAKVIEINDVQQNNKPISIISLKECNQSIKKTIPMMIAKCSFLEHKSSDNKIESFHLIIDEAHNILSESSVREAETWKDYRLELFEEIIKEGRKFGYFVTISSQRPFDISPTIVSQLHNYFIHRLVNENDLYLLKNTLS
;
A
#
# COMPACT_ATOMS: atom_id res chain seq x y z
N THR A 1 -3.31 18.32 7.41
CA THR A 1 -4.60 18.99 7.63
C THR A 1 -5.36 18.40 8.81
N LYS A 2 -5.60 19.22 9.85
CA LYS A 2 -6.27 18.88 11.14
C LYS A 2 -7.82 19.00 11.10
N LYS A 3 -8.44 18.83 9.93
CA LYS A 3 -9.90 18.79 9.80
C LYS A 3 -10.24 17.59 8.92
N ASP A 4 -11.09 16.69 9.42
CA ASP A 4 -11.54 15.47 8.74
C ASP A 4 -12.15 15.71 7.35
N SER A 5 -12.56 16.94 7.03
CA SER A 5 -13.20 17.31 5.76
C SER A 5 -12.25 17.45 4.55
N GLY A 6 -11.07 16.84 4.57
CA GLY A 6 -10.03 17.08 3.56
C GLY A 6 -9.27 15.83 3.10
N LYS A 7 -9.75 14.64 3.46
CA LYS A 7 -9.18 13.39 2.95
C LYS A 7 -9.57 13.18 1.48
N ILE A 8 -8.69 12.52 0.75
CA ILE A 8 -8.91 12.13 -0.65
C ILE A 8 -9.64 10.78 -0.63
N HIS A 9 -10.72 10.68 -1.39
CA HIS A 9 -11.54 9.48 -1.44
C HIS A 9 -11.14 8.59 -2.62
N PHE A 10 -11.02 7.29 -2.39
CA PHE A 10 -10.87 6.26 -3.43
C PHE A 10 -11.84 5.11 -3.16
N GLY A 11 -12.29 4.43 -4.21
CA GLY A 11 -13.06 3.20 -4.07
C GLY A 11 -12.18 2.06 -3.55
N GLU A 12 -12.82 1.07 -2.91
CA GLU A 12 -12.08 -0.03 -2.29
C GLU A 12 -11.45 -0.96 -3.34
N LYS A 13 -12.14 -1.17 -4.47
CA LYS A 13 -11.69 -2.07 -5.54
C LYS A 13 -10.39 -1.60 -6.19
N GLU A 14 -10.22 -0.29 -6.33
CA GLU A 14 -9.04 0.33 -6.93
C GLU A 14 -7.82 0.21 -6.01
N PHE A 15 -8.03 0.11 -4.70
CA PHE A 15 -6.92 -0.02 -3.74
C PHE A 15 -6.33 -1.44 -3.71
N TRP A 16 -7.15 -2.49 -3.79
CA TRP A 16 -6.73 -3.89 -3.71
C TRP A 16 -6.18 -4.44 -5.04
N ASP A 17 -5.25 -3.70 -5.65
CA ASP A 17 -4.53 -4.05 -6.88
C ASP A 17 -3.07 -4.39 -6.57
N ASP A 18 -2.55 -5.53 -7.07
CA ASP A 18 -1.24 -6.01 -6.65
C ASP A 18 -0.10 -5.16 -7.21
N GLU A 19 -0.27 -4.54 -8.37
CA GLU A 19 0.68 -3.56 -8.89
C GLU A 19 0.70 -2.29 -8.04
N LEU A 20 -0.47 -1.72 -7.76
CA LEU A 20 -0.59 -0.53 -6.93
C LEU A 20 0.05 -0.77 -5.55
N LEU A 21 -0.32 -1.83 -4.85
CA LEU A 21 0.25 -2.16 -3.54
C LEU A 21 1.76 -2.40 -3.62
N SER A 22 2.24 -3.07 -4.68
CA SER A 22 3.67 -3.29 -4.88
C SER A 22 4.43 -1.99 -4.99
N VAL A 23 3.85 -0.99 -5.65
CA VAL A 23 4.48 0.30 -5.85
C VAL A 23 4.38 1.12 -4.55
N LEU A 24 3.20 1.19 -3.93
CA LEU A 24 2.97 1.92 -2.69
C LEU A 24 3.93 1.53 -1.57
N PHE A 25 4.25 0.24 -1.48
CA PHE A 25 5.13 -0.30 -0.45
C PHE A 25 6.51 -0.65 -0.99
N SER A 26 6.86 -0.21 -2.20
CA SER A 26 8.16 -0.42 -2.86
C SER A 26 8.61 -1.88 -2.77
N ALA A 27 7.71 -2.79 -3.12
CA ALA A 27 7.91 -4.23 -3.08
C ALA A 27 8.95 -4.69 -4.10
N THR A 28 9.81 -5.63 -3.70
CA THR A 28 10.72 -6.32 -4.62
C THR A 28 9.95 -7.26 -5.55
N GLU A 29 10.34 -7.31 -6.82
CA GLU A 29 9.63 -8.10 -7.84
C GLU A 29 9.63 -9.61 -7.56
N LYS A 30 10.76 -10.15 -7.12
CA LYS A 30 10.95 -11.61 -7.03
C LYS A 30 10.21 -12.26 -5.86
N THR A 31 10.05 -11.56 -4.74
CA THR A 31 9.56 -12.16 -3.49
C THR A 31 8.38 -11.41 -2.89
N GLN A 32 8.41 -10.08 -2.89
CA GLN A 32 7.39 -9.27 -2.23
C GLN A 32 6.14 -9.03 -3.11
N LYS A 33 6.30 -8.84 -4.43
CA LYS A 33 5.15 -8.76 -5.35
C LYS A 33 4.30 -10.04 -5.34
N PRO A 34 4.86 -11.25 -5.50
CA PRO A 34 4.09 -12.49 -5.38
C PRO A 34 3.37 -12.65 -4.04
N PHE A 35 3.98 -12.17 -2.95
CA PHE A 35 3.35 -12.15 -1.63
C PHE A 35 2.11 -11.23 -1.63
N LEU A 36 2.19 -10.02 -2.18
CA LEU A 36 1.03 -9.12 -2.29
C LEU A 36 -0.07 -9.68 -3.19
N THR A 37 0.28 -10.31 -4.32
CA THR A 37 -0.69 -11.01 -5.17
C THR A 37 -1.40 -12.13 -4.39
N HIS A 38 -0.69 -12.86 -3.53
CA HIS A 38 -1.31 -13.88 -2.67
C HIS A 38 -2.19 -13.25 -1.58
N LEU A 39 -1.84 -12.07 -1.09
CA LEU A 39 -2.62 -11.30 -0.10
C LEU A 39 -3.98 -10.90 -0.64
N ILE A 40 -4.03 -10.37 -1.85
CA ILE A 40 -5.31 -10.01 -2.49
C ILE A 40 -6.14 -11.27 -2.75
N LYS A 41 -5.53 -12.36 -3.21
CA LYS A 41 -6.23 -13.66 -3.38
C LYS A 41 -6.74 -14.23 -2.05
N SER A 42 -6.00 -14.04 -0.96
CA SER A 42 -6.40 -14.53 0.36
C SER A 42 -7.56 -13.72 0.91
N LYS A 43 -7.61 -12.39 0.69
CA LYS A 43 -8.79 -11.55 0.99
C LYS A 43 -10.06 -12.15 0.39
N LEU A 44 -10.06 -12.39 -0.92
CA LEU A 44 -11.21 -12.96 -1.64
C LEU A 44 -11.61 -14.36 -1.15
N LYS A 45 -10.66 -15.14 -0.63
CA LYS A 45 -10.91 -16.51 -0.16
C LYS A 45 -11.55 -16.58 1.22
N TYR A 46 -11.31 -15.59 2.07
CA TYR A 46 -11.76 -15.58 3.47
C TYR A 46 -12.98 -14.69 3.70
N ASP A 47 -13.75 -14.38 2.65
CA ASP A 47 -15.04 -13.66 2.71
C ASP A 47 -14.99 -12.38 3.56
N ASP A 48 -13.86 -11.68 3.49
CA ASP A 48 -13.56 -10.50 4.30
C ASP A 48 -13.54 -10.70 5.84
N ASP A 49 -13.63 -11.94 6.34
CA ASP A 49 -13.58 -12.27 7.77
C ASP A 49 -12.12 -12.43 8.28
N LEU A 50 -11.62 -11.37 8.92
CA LEU A 50 -10.31 -11.38 9.58
C LEU A 50 -10.25 -12.27 10.82
N GLY A 51 -11.38 -12.48 11.51
CA GLY A 51 -11.47 -13.33 12.70
C GLY A 51 -11.24 -14.78 12.33
N GLU A 52 -11.91 -15.27 11.29
CA GLU A 52 -11.65 -16.63 10.78
C GLU A 52 -10.22 -16.76 10.23
N TYR A 53 -9.69 -15.71 9.60
CA TYR A 53 -8.31 -15.72 9.14
C TYR A 53 -7.31 -15.82 10.30
N LEU A 54 -7.53 -15.09 11.39
CA LEU A 54 -6.74 -15.19 12.62
C LEU A 54 -6.81 -16.60 13.21
N LYS A 55 -8.01 -17.14 13.40
CA LYS A 55 -8.22 -18.49 13.95
C LYS A 55 -7.48 -19.56 13.14
N ARG A 56 -7.52 -19.46 11.80
CA ARG A 56 -6.77 -20.35 10.92
C ARG A 56 -5.26 -20.16 11.06
N THR A 57 -4.81 -18.93 11.20
CA THR A 57 -3.39 -18.59 11.36
C THR A 57 -2.82 -19.17 12.65
N ILE A 58 -3.54 -19.04 13.77
CA ILE A 58 -3.18 -19.63 15.06
C ILE A 58 -3.07 -21.17 14.93
N LYS A 59 -4.02 -21.82 14.25
CA LYS A 59 -3.97 -23.29 14.01
C LYS A 59 -2.72 -23.72 13.22
N ILE A 60 -2.27 -22.90 12.28
CA ILE A 60 -1.14 -23.24 11.39
C ILE A 60 0.20 -22.97 12.07
N MET A 61 0.32 -21.87 12.82
CA MET A 61 1.64 -21.41 13.30
C MET A 61 2.26 -22.28 14.40
N PHE A 62 1.45 -23.08 15.08
CA PHE A 62 1.88 -24.10 16.04
C PHE A 62 1.76 -25.53 15.48
N GLY A 63 1.65 -25.64 14.15
CA GLY A 63 1.61 -26.92 13.45
C GLY A 63 2.99 -27.59 13.35
N THR A 64 3.20 -28.36 12.28
CA THR A 64 4.42 -29.17 12.09
C THR A 64 5.71 -28.37 11.89
N ASN A 65 5.62 -27.09 11.50
CA ASN A 65 6.77 -26.22 11.27
C ASN A 65 6.58 -24.89 12.00
N PRO A 66 6.71 -24.85 13.34
CA PRO A 66 6.65 -23.60 14.09
C PRO A 66 7.90 -22.75 13.77
N HIS A 67 7.74 -21.43 13.85
CA HIS A 67 8.82 -20.46 13.57
C HIS A 67 8.92 -19.44 14.69
N LYS A 68 10.13 -19.07 15.09
CA LYS A 68 10.41 -18.23 16.27
C LYS A 68 9.87 -16.80 16.17
N GLU A 69 9.54 -16.34 14.96
CA GLU A 69 9.05 -14.99 14.70
C GLU A 69 7.53 -14.88 14.85
N THR A 70 6.79 -15.97 14.75
CA THR A 70 5.33 -15.96 14.58
C THR A 70 4.57 -15.39 15.77
N VAL A 71 4.97 -15.68 17.01
CA VAL A 71 4.34 -15.10 18.21
C VAL A 71 4.62 -13.60 18.30
N ASN A 72 5.81 -13.14 17.91
CA ASN A 72 6.13 -11.71 17.88
C ASN A 72 5.33 -10.98 16.79
N LEU A 73 5.12 -11.63 15.63
CA LEU A 73 4.21 -11.11 14.61
C LEU A 73 2.77 -11.01 15.13
N LEU A 74 2.26 -12.02 15.85
CA LEU A 74 0.95 -11.90 16.51
C LEU A 74 0.90 -10.74 17.51
N LYS A 75 1.95 -10.55 18.33
CA LYS A 75 2.03 -9.42 19.27
C LYS A 75 1.96 -8.07 18.55
N SER A 76 2.53 -7.96 17.35
CA SER A 76 2.43 -6.72 16.55
C SER A 76 1.00 -6.38 16.13
N LEU A 77 0.07 -7.33 16.21
CA LEU A 77 -1.34 -7.11 15.91
C LEU A 77 -2.16 -6.58 17.09
N ILE A 78 -1.62 -6.58 18.32
CA ILE A 78 -2.30 -6.11 19.54
C ILE A 78 -3.00 -4.75 19.36
N PRO A 79 -2.38 -3.72 18.76
CA PRO A 79 -3.03 -2.42 18.58
C PRO A 79 -4.30 -2.44 17.73
N TYR A 80 -4.52 -3.48 16.93
CA TYR A 80 -5.68 -3.63 16.06
C TYR A 80 -6.82 -4.45 16.69
N PHE A 81 -6.63 -5.02 17.89
CA PHE A 81 -7.71 -5.68 18.62
C PHE A 81 -8.55 -4.67 19.42
N GLU A 82 -9.77 -5.05 19.76
CA GLU A 82 -10.62 -4.31 20.69
C GLU A 82 -9.88 -3.96 21.99
N GLU A 83 -9.97 -2.70 22.44
CA GLU A 83 -9.21 -2.19 23.61
C GLU A 83 -9.41 -3.06 24.87
N GLY A 84 -10.62 -3.62 25.04
CA GLY A 84 -10.96 -4.48 26.18
C GLY A 84 -10.27 -5.84 26.20
N ASP A 85 -9.69 -6.29 25.08
CA ASP A 85 -9.01 -7.58 24.95
C ASP A 85 -7.49 -7.44 24.86
N GLN A 86 -6.96 -6.26 24.52
CA GLN A 86 -5.52 -6.04 24.32
C GLN A 86 -4.66 -6.51 25.49
N GLN A 87 -5.03 -6.16 26.73
CA GLN A 87 -4.25 -6.58 27.91
C GLN A 87 -4.27 -8.10 28.11
N LYS A 88 -5.41 -8.76 27.87
CA LYS A 88 -5.51 -10.22 27.99
C LYS A 88 -4.63 -10.92 26.95
N ILE A 89 -4.61 -10.39 25.72
CA ILE A 89 -3.75 -10.89 24.64
C ILE A 89 -2.27 -10.69 24.98
N ILE A 90 -1.90 -9.53 25.53
CA ILE A 90 -0.53 -9.27 26.00
C ILE A 90 -0.12 -10.33 27.03
N ASP A 91 -0.93 -10.52 28.06
CA ASP A 91 -0.66 -11.45 29.15
C ASP A 91 -0.54 -12.88 28.61
N GLU A 92 -1.49 -13.31 27.79
CA GLU A 92 -1.50 -14.64 27.14
C GLU A 92 -0.25 -14.89 26.28
N LEU A 93 0.06 -13.98 25.34
CA LEU A 93 1.18 -14.17 24.41
C LEU A 93 2.55 -13.98 25.08
N SER A 94 2.62 -13.35 26.27
CA SER A 94 3.87 -13.18 27.03
C SER A 94 4.42 -14.49 27.58
N LEU A 95 3.55 -15.48 27.79
CA LEU A 95 3.90 -16.78 28.37
C LEU A 95 4.62 -17.70 27.37
N PHE A 96 4.46 -17.46 26.07
CA PHE A 96 5.10 -18.25 25.02
C PHE A 96 6.59 -17.92 24.91
N THR A 97 7.44 -18.94 25.03
CA THR A 97 8.90 -18.82 24.89
C THR A 97 9.41 -19.73 23.79
N TRP A 98 10.42 -19.29 23.02
CA TRP A 98 11.03 -20.12 21.99
C TRP A 98 12.13 -21.01 22.56
N HIS A 99 12.07 -22.32 22.29
CA HIS A 99 13.09 -23.29 22.66
C HIS A 99 13.93 -23.69 21.44
N SER A 100 15.06 -23.01 21.24
CA SER A 100 15.94 -23.19 20.06
C SER A 100 16.47 -24.61 19.87
N GLY A 101 16.59 -25.41 20.92
CA GLY A 101 17.09 -26.79 20.81
C GLY A 101 16.07 -27.77 20.22
N GLN A 102 14.78 -27.42 20.19
CA GLN A 102 13.69 -28.27 19.67
C GLN A 102 12.90 -27.57 18.56
N ASP A 103 13.33 -26.35 18.19
CA ASP A 103 12.63 -25.47 17.26
C ASP A 103 11.12 -25.43 17.49
N LYS A 104 10.70 -25.17 18.75
CA LYS A 104 9.28 -25.07 19.12
C LYS A 104 9.04 -24.02 20.19
N TYR A 105 7.78 -23.60 20.33
CA TYR A 105 7.35 -22.79 21.47
C TYR A 105 7.09 -23.68 22.70
N THR A 106 7.28 -23.12 23.87
CA THR A 106 6.90 -23.69 25.17
C THR A 106 5.99 -22.74 25.92
N HIS A 107 5.17 -23.30 26.81
CA HIS A 107 4.32 -22.57 27.75
C HIS A 107 4.65 -23.03 29.18
N PRO A 108 4.57 -22.18 30.22
CA PRO A 108 4.87 -22.58 31.60
C PRO A 108 4.05 -23.78 32.07
N ASP A 109 2.78 -23.83 31.63
CA ASP A 109 1.81 -24.84 32.05
C ASP A 109 1.69 -26.04 31.10
N SER A 110 2.40 -26.06 29.95
CA SER A 110 2.25 -27.12 28.94
C SER A 110 3.43 -27.24 27.98
N TRP A 111 3.66 -28.46 27.50
CA TRP A 111 4.69 -28.77 26.51
C TRP A 111 4.31 -28.42 25.06
N LEU A 112 3.07 -27.96 24.84
CA LEU A 112 2.53 -27.53 23.54
C LEU A 112 2.72 -28.58 22.43
N ASP A 113 2.56 -29.86 22.77
CA ASP A 113 2.90 -30.96 21.86
C ASP A 113 1.77 -31.28 20.87
N ASN A 114 0.59 -30.70 21.05
CA ASN A 114 -0.55 -30.84 20.15
C ASN A 114 -1.36 -29.54 20.00
N THR A 115 -2.18 -29.51 18.95
CA THR A 115 -3.01 -28.35 18.61
C THR A 115 -4.03 -28.01 19.71
N THR A 116 -4.53 -28.99 20.45
CA THR A 116 -5.54 -28.76 21.50
C THR A 116 -4.95 -27.96 22.66
N GLU A 117 -3.76 -28.31 23.13
CA GLU A 117 -3.05 -27.58 24.19
C GLU A 117 -2.75 -26.13 23.78
N VAL A 118 -2.27 -25.94 22.55
CA VAL A 118 -2.03 -24.60 22.00
C VAL A 118 -3.31 -23.77 21.97
N MET A 119 -4.45 -24.36 21.56
CA MET A 119 -5.74 -23.67 21.51
C MET A 119 -6.22 -23.27 22.91
N GLN A 120 -5.93 -24.08 23.95
CA GLN A 120 -6.24 -23.73 25.34
C GLN A 120 -5.45 -22.51 25.81
N HIS A 121 -4.20 -22.37 25.37
CA HIS A 121 -3.32 -21.26 25.74
C HIS A 121 -3.38 -20.05 24.79
N THR A 122 -4.26 -20.08 23.79
CA THR A 122 -4.48 -18.96 22.86
C THR A 122 -5.93 -18.48 22.86
N GLN A 123 -6.72 -18.85 23.88
CA GLN A 123 -8.16 -18.66 23.90
C GLN A 123 -8.57 -17.17 23.88
N ALA A 124 -7.83 -16.28 24.53
CA ALA A 124 -8.09 -14.85 24.48
C ALA A 124 -7.85 -14.33 23.06
N THR A 125 -6.67 -14.57 22.48
CA THR A 125 -6.35 -14.12 21.11
C THR A 125 -7.29 -14.74 20.08
N TYR A 126 -7.60 -16.03 20.20
CA TYR A 126 -8.41 -16.80 19.26
C TYR A 126 -9.87 -16.33 19.20
N ASN A 127 -10.41 -15.83 20.31
CA ASN A 127 -11.81 -15.38 20.39
C ASN A 127 -11.96 -13.85 20.31
N SER A 128 -10.86 -13.10 20.25
CA SER A 128 -10.89 -11.65 20.12
C SER A 128 -11.19 -11.24 18.68
N ASN A 129 -11.80 -10.06 18.52
CA ASN A 129 -12.07 -9.46 17.23
C ASN A 129 -11.12 -8.28 16.99
N PHE A 130 -10.82 -8.03 15.71
CA PHE A 130 -10.12 -6.82 15.31
C PHE A 130 -11.08 -5.63 15.28
N ASN A 131 -10.62 -4.48 15.77
CA ASN A 131 -11.25 -3.18 15.59
C ASN A 131 -10.65 -2.51 14.34
N VAL A 132 -11.17 -2.84 13.16
CA VAL A 132 -10.70 -2.32 11.87
C VAL A 132 -11.38 -0.99 11.58
N THR A 133 -10.61 0.10 11.62
CA THR A 133 -11.17 1.45 11.39
C THR A 133 -10.97 1.95 9.96
N SER A 134 -10.06 1.31 9.21
CA SER A 134 -9.76 1.68 7.84
C SER A 134 -9.19 0.51 7.04
N VAL A 135 -9.25 0.62 5.71
CA VAL A 135 -8.59 -0.33 4.78
C VAL A 135 -7.07 -0.42 5.03
N PHE A 136 -6.47 0.63 5.60
CA PHE A 136 -5.06 0.64 6.00
C PHE A 136 -4.76 -0.24 7.21
N ASP A 137 -5.70 -0.36 8.16
CA ASP A 137 -5.60 -1.32 9.26
C ASP A 137 -5.77 -2.74 8.70
N GLU A 138 -6.75 -2.94 7.81
CA GLU A 138 -7.03 -4.24 7.21
C GLU A 138 -5.80 -4.80 6.46
N ILE A 139 -5.16 -4.00 5.60
CA ILE A 139 -3.97 -4.47 4.88
C ILE A 139 -2.81 -4.79 5.83
N ALA A 140 -2.62 -4.02 6.90
CA ALA A 140 -1.59 -4.30 7.90
C ALA A 140 -1.85 -5.63 8.63
N ILE A 141 -3.10 -5.87 9.03
CA ILE A 141 -3.52 -7.12 9.69
C ILE A 141 -3.34 -8.30 8.73
N ARG A 142 -3.90 -8.22 7.51
CA ARG A 142 -3.83 -9.29 6.50
C ARG A 142 -2.39 -9.60 6.12
N ALA A 143 -1.54 -8.59 5.93
CA ALA A 143 -0.14 -8.81 5.58
C ALA A 143 0.61 -9.54 6.69
N THR A 144 0.36 -9.19 7.95
CA THR A 144 1.01 -9.85 9.10
C THR A 144 0.53 -11.29 9.26
N LEU A 145 -0.79 -11.53 9.21
CA LEU A 145 -1.35 -12.89 9.26
C LEU A 145 -0.87 -13.75 8.09
N GLN A 146 -0.74 -13.16 6.91
CA GLN A 146 -0.20 -13.87 5.76
C GLN A 146 1.28 -14.22 5.94
N LEU A 147 2.09 -13.31 6.47
CA LEU A 147 3.50 -13.60 6.75
C LEU A 147 3.62 -14.81 7.69
N ILE A 148 2.84 -14.83 8.77
CA ILE A 148 2.80 -15.96 9.71
C ILE A 148 2.46 -17.24 8.95
N ASN A 149 1.37 -17.26 8.19
CA ASN A 149 0.95 -18.44 7.44
C ASN A 149 1.98 -18.91 6.41
N SER A 150 2.59 -17.99 5.67
CA SER A 150 3.55 -18.30 4.62
C SER A 150 4.85 -18.85 5.20
N VAL A 151 5.31 -18.32 6.33
CA VAL A 151 6.51 -18.81 7.03
C VAL A 151 6.24 -20.18 7.66
N SER A 152 5.11 -20.35 8.37
CA SER A 152 4.72 -21.65 8.95
C SER A 152 4.46 -22.76 7.92
N ARG A 153 4.29 -22.42 6.64
CA ARG A 153 4.21 -23.37 5.53
C ARG A 153 5.51 -23.48 4.72
N ASN A 154 6.57 -22.80 5.13
CA ASN A 154 7.85 -22.71 4.42
C ASN A 154 7.73 -22.22 2.97
N TYR A 155 6.71 -21.41 2.67
CA TYR A 155 6.51 -20.82 1.34
C TYR A 155 7.38 -19.58 1.11
N VAL A 156 7.73 -18.87 2.18
CA VAL A 156 8.57 -17.67 2.12
C VAL A 156 9.59 -17.68 3.26
N GLN A 157 10.67 -16.93 3.08
CA GLN A 157 11.64 -16.64 4.13
C GLN A 157 11.22 -15.36 4.85
N TYR A 158 11.22 -15.38 6.19
CA TYR A 158 10.82 -14.24 7.02
C TYR A 158 11.59 -12.97 6.65
N ASP A 159 12.92 -13.06 6.56
CA ASP A 159 13.81 -11.91 6.29
C ASP A 159 13.55 -11.22 4.95
N HIS A 160 12.96 -11.93 3.98
CA HIS A 160 12.65 -11.37 2.67
C HIS A 160 11.34 -10.58 2.65
N ILE A 161 10.39 -10.93 3.53
CA ILE A 161 9.04 -10.35 3.54
C ILE A 161 8.85 -9.37 4.70
N TYR A 162 9.47 -9.59 5.85
CA TYR A 162 9.35 -8.70 7.01
C TYR A 162 9.64 -7.21 6.70
N PRO A 163 10.64 -6.86 5.85
CA PRO A 163 10.83 -5.46 5.43
C PRO A 163 9.61 -4.88 4.69
N LEU A 164 8.85 -5.68 3.94
CA LEU A 164 7.60 -5.26 3.32
C LEU A 164 6.54 -4.94 4.36
N ILE A 165 6.37 -5.79 5.38
CA ILE A 165 5.40 -5.58 6.45
C ILE A 165 5.66 -4.25 7.16
N ASN A 166 6.92 -3.95 7.48
CA ASN A 166 7.29 -2.66 8.09
C ASN A 166 6.96 -1.47 7.18
N LYS A 167 7.20 -1.58 5.87
CA LYS A 167 6.82 -0.55 4.89
C LYS A 167 5.30 -0.37 4.82
N ILE A 168 4.52 -1.45 4.84
CA ILE A 168 3.05 -1.42 4.87
C ILE A 168 2.57 -0.65 6.10
N ILE A 169 3.02 -1.02 7.30
CA ILE A 169 2.59 -0.39 8.55
C ILE A 169 2.97 1.10 8.58
N ALA A 170 4.22 1.42 8.22
CA ALA A 170 4.72 2.80 8.23
C ALA A 170 3.95 3.69 7.25
N MET A 171 3.74 3.21 6.02
CA MET A 171 3.05 3.96 4.97
C MET A 171 1.55 4.09 5.28
N SER A 172 0.90 3.04 5.79
CA SER A 172 -0.50 3.02 6.19
C SER A 172 -0.83 4.13 7.20
N SER A 173 0.01 4.31 8.22
CA SER A 173 -0.16 5.40 9.21
C SER A 173 -0.08 6.81 8.61
N SER A 174 0.64 6.96 7.49
CA SER A 174 0.78 8.23 6.78
C SER A 174 -0.34 8.45 5.78
N LEU A 175 -0.76 7.40 5.07
CA LEU A 175 -1.84 7.44 4.10
C LEU A 175 -3.20 7.63 4.79
N ALA A 176 -3.48 6.98 5.92
CA ALA A 176 -4.74 7.13 6.66
C ALA A 176 -5.05 8.57 7.12
N LYS A 177 -4.03 9.44 7.17
CA LYS A 177 -4.16 10.87 7.50
C LYS A 177 -4.60 11.72 6.30
N VAL A 178 -4.44 11.22 5.09
CA VAL A 178 -4.62 11.97 3.84
C VAL A 178 -5.66 11.33 2.92
N ILE A 179 -5.85 10.01 3.04
CA ILE A 179 -6.74 9.21 2.22
C ILE A 179 -7.82 8.58 3.10
N GLU A 180 -9.02 8.52 2.56
CA GLU A 180 -10.09 7.65 3.02
C GLU A 180 -10.49 6.73 1.87
N ILE A 181 -10.58 5.44 2.12
CA ILE A 181 -11.02 4.46 1.12
C ILE A 181 -12.42 4.05 1.52
N ASN A 182 -13.41 4.47 0.74
CA ASN A 182 -14.80 4.18 0.98
C ASN A 182 -15.59 4.19 -0.32
N ASP A 183 -16.56 3.28 -0.46
CA ASP A 183 -17.44 3.20 -1.64
C ASP A 183 -18.54 4.30 -1.65
N VAL A 184 -18.32 5.40 -0.91
CA VAL A 184 -19.29 6.49 -0.84
C VAL A 184 -19.25 7.25 -2.16
N GLN A 185 -20.41 7.40 -2.80
CA GLN A 185 -20.56 8.21 -4.02
C GLN A 185 -19.97 9.61 -3.76
N GLN A 186 -18.87 9.91 -4.45
CA GLN A 186 -18.28 11.23 -4.37
C GLN A 186 -19.30 12.26 -4.83
N ASN A 187 -19.40 13.34 -4.07
CA ASN A 187 -20.13 14.51 -4.50
C ASN A 187 -19.30 15.15 -5.63
N ASN A 188 -19.60 14.79 -6.87
CA ASN A 188 -18.85 15.19 -8.07
C ASN A 188 -18.93 16.71 -8.26
N LYS A 189 -18.04 17.42 -7.57
CA LYS A 189 -17.76 18.82 -7.88
C LYS A 189 -17.03 18.86 -9.22
N PRO A 190 -17.35 19.83 -10.08
CA PRO A 190 -16.66 19.97 -11.37
C PRO A 190 -15.16 20.27 -11.20
N ILE A 191 -14.75 20.78 -10.03
CA ILE A 191 -13.35 21.06 -9.69
C ILE A 191 -13.08 20.56 -8.26
N SER A 192 -12.03 19.75 -8.13
CA SER A 192 -11.48 19.29 -6.85
C SER A 192 -10.04 19.76 -6.72
N ILE A 193 -9.68 20.32 -5.56
CA ILE A 193 -8.35 20.84 -5.28
C ILE A 193 -7.75 20.08 -4.10
N ILE A 194 -6.64 19.39 -4.34
CA ILE A 194 -5.94 18.59 -3.33
C ILE A 194 -4.67 19.32 -2.91
N SER A 195 -4.63 19.79 -1.67
CA SER A 195 -3.46 20.51 -1.14
C SER A 195 -2.51 19.55 -0.40
N LEU A 196 -1.31 19.35 -0.95
CA LEU A 196 -0.24 18.55 -0.33
C LEU A 196 0.79 19.40 0.42
N LYS A 197 0.48 20.67 0.72
CA LYS A 197 1.42 21.65 1.30
C LYS A 197 2.10 21.14 2.57
N GLU A 198 1.33 20.56 3.49
CA GLU A 198 1.76 20.06 4.81
C GLU A 198 2.21 18.58 4.79
N CYS A 199 2.32 17.96 3.62
CA CYS A 199 2.73 16.57 3.49
C CYS A 199 4.26 16.43 3.43
N ASN A 200 4.76 15.28 3.90
CA ASN A 200 6.17 14.93 3.73
C ASN A 200 6.48 14.61 2.25
N GLN A 201 7.76 14.50 1.91
CA GLN A 201 8.17 14.27 0.51
C GLN A 201 7.71 12.93 -0.06
N SER A 202 7.60 11.89 0.77
CA SER A 202 7.08 10.59 0.32
C SER A 202 5.61 10.70 -0.08
N ILE A 203 4.77 11.31 0.75
CA ILE A 203 3.35 11.52 0.46
C ILE A 203 3.13 12.44 -0.75
N LYS A 204 3.95 13.49 -0.90
CA LYS A 204 3.91 14.39 -2.08
C LYS A 204 4.18 13.66 -3.40
N LYS A 205 4.83 12.51 -3.35
CA LYS A 205 5.14 11.67 -4.50
C LYS A 205 4.11 10.56 -4.71
N THR A 206 3.73 9.90 -3.61
CA THR A 206 2.82 8.76 -3.63
C THR A 206 1.39 9.17 -3.97
N ILE A 207 0.87 10.25 -3.37
CA ILE A 207 -0.53 10.66 -3.55
C ILE A 207 -0.87 11.01 -5.00
N PRO A 208 -0.08 11.85 -5.73
CA PRO A 208 -0.38 12.17 -7.13
C PRO A 208 -0.39 10.94 -8.02
N MET A 209 0.52 9.99 -7.77
CA MET A 209 0.57 8.71 -8.49
C MET A 209 -0.67 7.85 -8.19
N MET A 210 -1.10 7.76 -6.93
CA MET A 210 -2.34 7.06 -6.54
C MET A 210 -3.56 7.67 -7.22
N ILE A 211 -3.68 9.01 -7.17
CA ILE A 211 -4.76 9.72 -7.84
C ILE A 211 -4.75 9.35 -9.31
N ALA A 212 -3.61 9.54 -9.99
CA ALA A 212 -3.47 9.24 -11.41
C ALA A 212 -3.89 7.81 -11.76
N LYS A 213 -3.42 6.79 -11.02
CA LYS A 213 -3.79 5.38 -11.25
C LYS A 213 -5.29 5.15 -11.03
N CYS A 214 -5.81 5.53 -9.86
CA CYS A 214 -7.19 5.22 -9.48
C CYS A 214 -8.19 5.94 -10.39
N SER A 215 -8.03 7.25 -10.61
CA SER A 215 -8.95 7.99 -11.49
C SER A 215 -8.82 7.58 -12.95
N PHE A 216 -7.64 7.12 -13.40
CA PHE A 216 -7.50 6.58 -14.75
C PHE A 216 -8.18 5.22 -14.93
N LEU A 217 -8.07 4.32 -13.93
CA LEU A 217 -8.78 3.04 -13.92
C LEU A 217 -10.30 3.23 -13.89
N GLU A 218 -10.79 4.14 -13.04
CA GLU A 218 -12.20 4.50 -12.98
C GLU A 218 -12.68 5.02 -14.34
N HIS A 219 -11.90 5.89 -15.00
CA HIS A 219 -12.25 6.45 -16.30
C HIS A 219 -12.16 5.46 -17.47
N LYS A 220 -11.37 4.38 -17.32
CA LYS A 220 -11.34 3.24 -18.23
C LYS A 220 -12.56 2.31 -18.07
N SER A 221 -13.27 2.39 -16.95
CA SER A 221 -14.44 1.55 -16.67
C SER A 221 -15.60 1.83 -17.64
N SER A 222 -16.27 0.78 -18.10
CA SER A 222 -17.45 0.89 -18.98
C SER A 222 -18.64 1.61 -18.34
N ASP A 223 -18.66 1.66 -17.02
CA ASP A 223 -19.77 2.22 -16.24
C ASP A 223 -19.59 3.73 -15.96
N ASN A 224 -18.45 4.30 -16.35
CA ASN A 224 -18.18 5.72 -16.14
C ASN A 224 -19.03 6.60 -17.07
N LYS A 225 -19.80 7.51 -16.47
CA LYS A 225 -20.66 8.48 -17.18
C LYS A 225 -19.98 9.84 -17.40
N ILE A 226 -18.79 10.04 -16.85
CA ILE A 226 -18.03 11.28 -16.99
C ILE A 226 -17.34 11.26 -18.37
N GLU A 227 -17.63 12.27 -19.19
CA GLU A 227 -17.07 12.36 -20.55
C GLU A 227 -15.59 12.74 -20.57
N SER A 228 -15.14 13.54 -19.60
CA SER A 228 -13.74 13.95 -19.49
C SER A 228 -13.28 14.18 -18.06
N PHE A 229 -12.02 13.81 -17.80
CA PHE A 229 -11.34 14.05 -16.54
C PHE A 229 -10.02 14.76 -16.79
N HIS A 230 -9.73 15.79 -15.99
CA HIS A 230 -8.52 16.60 -16.11
C HIS A 230 -7.71 16.53 -14.83
N LEU A 231 -6.60 15.79 -14.87
CA LEU A 231 -5.62 15.76 -13.78
C LEU A 231 -4.59 16.87 -13.99
N ILE A 232 -4.59 17.86 -13.09
CA ILE A 232 -3.62 18.96 -13.11
C ILE A 232 -2.61 18.76 -11.97
N ILE A 233 -1.33 18.65 -12.33
CA ILE A 233 -0.23 18.44 -11.40
C ILE A 233 0.66 19.66 -11.40
N ASP A 234 0.68 20.38 -10.28
CA ASP A 234 1.65 21.45 -10.04
C ASP A 234 2.97 20.89 -9.52
N GLU A 235 4.07 21.60 -9.78
CA GLU A 235 5.42 21.20 -9.37
C GLU A 235 5.80 19.77 -9.83
N ALA A 236 5.42 19.43 -11.07
CA ALA A 236 5.44 18.07 -11.60
C ALA A 236 6.84 17.42 -11.63
N HIS A 237 7.92 18.20 -11.62
CA HIS A 237 9.28 17.65 -11.50
C HIS A 237 9.51 16.86 -10.19
N ASN A 238 8.70 17.09 -9.14
CA ASN A 238 8.77 16.27 -7.93
C ASN A 238 8.27 14.84 -8.14
N ILE A 239 7.44 14.62 -9.16
CA ILE A 239 6.77 13.34 -9.44
C ILE A 239 7.34 12.71 -10.71
N LEU A 240 7.68 13.49 -11.72
CA LEU A 240 8.01 12.98 -13.06
C LEU A 240 9.51 13.03 -13.38
N SER A 241 10.36 13.13 -12.36
CA SER A 241 11.81 13.19 -12.54
C SER A 241 12.50 11.83 -12.62
N GLU A 242 13.50 11.75 -13.48
CA GLU A 242 14.36 10.56 -13.63
C GLU A 242 15.53 10.53 -12.63
N SER A 243 15.92 11.69 -12.10
CA SER A 243 17.15 11.88 -11.33
C SER A 243 17.03 11.58 -9.83
N SER A 244 15.94 10.93 -9.39
CA SER A 244 15.69 10.64 -7.98
C SER A 244 16.55 9.50 -7.42
N VAL A 245 17.80 9.80 -7.06
CA VAL A 245 18.81 8.84 -6.52
C VAL A 245 18.39 8.13 -5.22
N ARG A 246 17.32 8.58 -4.54
CA ARG A 246 16.91 8.06 -3.21
C ARG A 246 15.72 7.11 -3.24
N GLU A 247 15.24 6.72 -4.42
CA GLU A 247 14.07 5.86 -4.56
C GLU A 247 14.45 4.44 -5.00
N ALA A 248 13.59 3.48 -4.67
CA ALA A 248 13.69 2.16 -5.29
C ALA A 248 13.46 2.32 -6.80
N GLU A 249 14.37 1.76 -7.60
CA GLU A 249 14.33 1.82 -9.08
C GLU A 249 12.97 1.37 -9.63
N THR A 250 12.43 0.28 -9.08
CA THR A 250 11.09 -0.24 -9.44
C THR A 250 9.95 0.74 -9.22
N TRP A 251 10.00 1.56 -8.16
CA TRP A 251 8.97 2.56 -7.90
C TRP A 251 9.04 3.72 -8.89
N LYS A 252 10.27 4.15 -9.19
CA LYS A 252 10.54 5.22 -10.15
C LYS A 252 10.04 4.83 -11.54
N ASP A 253 10.39 3.63 -12.00
CA ASP A 253 10.05 3.14 -13.33
C ASP A 253 8.55 3.02 -13.50
N TYR A 254 7.86 2.35 -12.57
CA TYR A 254 6.40 2.25 -12.61
C TYR A 254 5.70 3.60 -12.65
N ARG A 255 6.15 4.56 -11.83
CA ARG A 255 5.56 5.89 -11.81
C ARG A 255 5.68 6.57 -13.16
N LEU A 256 6.86 6.52 -13.79
CA LEU A 256 7.07 7.11 -15.11
C LEU A 256 6.25 6.37 -16.18
N GLU A 257 6.24 5.04 -16.16
CA GLU A 257 5.45 4.19 -17.05
C GLU A 257 3.95 4.50 -16.96
N LEU A 258 3.40 4.64 -15.75
CA LEU A 258 2.01 5.01 -15.53
C LEU A 258 1.68 6.37 -16.18
N PHE A 259 2.52 7.38 -15.96
CA PHE A 259 2.28 8.69 -16.56
C PHE A 259 2.46 8.69 -18.07
N GLU A 260 3.42 7.92 -18.60
CA GLU A 260 3.55 7.71 -20.04
C GLU A 260 2.33 7.01 -20.63
N GLU A 261 1.80 5.97 -19.98
CA GLU A 261 0.58 5.29 -20.39
C GLU A 261 -0.60 6.27 -20.41
N ILE A 262 -0.79 7.04 -19.34
CA ILE A 262 -1.86 8.04 -19.26
C ILE A 262 -1.72 9.08 -20.37
N ILE A 263 -0.51 9.57 -20.67
CA ILE A 263 -0.32 10.58 -21.71
C ILE A 263 -0.55 9.99 -23.12
N LYS A 264 -0.11 8.75 -23.37
CA LYS A 264 -0.28 8.07 -24.67
C LYS A 264 -1.71 7.61 -24.91
N GLU A 265 -2.37 7.07 -23.89
CA GLU A 265 -3.66 6.39 -24.01
C GLU A 265 -4.83 7.19 -23.46
N GLY A 266 -4.62 8.12 -22.53
CA GLY A 266 -5.66 8.85 -21.81
C GLY A 266 -6.68 9.51 -22.73
N ARG A 267 -6.23 10.04 -23.87
CA ARG A 267 -7.10 10.62 -24.91
C ARG A 267 -8.19 9.65 -25.40
N LYS A 268 -7.91 8.35 -25.52
CA LYS A 268 -8.89 7.33 -25.94
C LYS A 268 -10.05 7.24 -24.96
N PHE A 269 -9.79 7.55 -23.69
CA PHE A 269 -10.73 7.46 -22.58
C PHE A 269 -11.26 8.81 -22.12
N GLY A 270 -10.90 9.94 -22.76
CA GLY A 270 -11.28 11.27 -22.27
C GLY A 270 -10.53 11.72 -21.01
N TYR A 271 -9.40 11.06 -20.68
CA TYR A 271 -8.57 11.39 -19.53
C TYR A 271 -7.37 12.24 -19.96
N PHE A 272 -7.25 13.44 -19.42
CA PHE A 272 -6.22 14.41 -19.77
C PHE A 272 -5.34 14.76 -18.57
N VAL A 273 -4.04 14.90 -18.81
CA VAL A 273 -3.07 15.35 -17.82
C VAL A 273 -2.50 16.70 -18.24
N THR A 274 -2.45 17.64 -17.29
CA THR A 274 -1.71 18.90 -17.42
C THR A 274 -0.64 18.93 -16.35
N ILE A 275 0.61 19.16 -16.78
CA ILE A 275 1.74 19.27 -15.86
C ILE A 275 2.25 20.72 -15.84
N SER A 276 2.49 21.24 -14.64
CA SER A 276 3.11 22.53 -14.40
C SER A 276 4.44 22.31 -13.68
N SER A 277 5.51 22.94 -14.15
CA SER A 277 6.83 22.86 -13.52
C SER A 277 7.70 24.06 -13.88
N GLN A 278 8.45 24.53 -12.89
CA GLN A 278 9.52 25.51 -13.03
C GLN A 278 10.88 24.88 -13.38
N ARG A 279 10.99 23.55 -13.36
CA ARG A 279 12.19 22.79 -13.76
C ARG A 279 11.83 21.78 -14.85
N PRO A 280 11.58 22.23 -16.10
CA PRO A 280 11.19 21.33 -17.16
C PRO A 280 12.30 20.32 -17.52
N PHE A 281 13.58 20.69 -17.42
CA PHE A 281 14.71 19.76 -17.61
C PHE A 281 14.72 18.57 -16.63
N ASP A 282 14.14 18.74 -15.44
CA ASP A 282 14.08 17.65 -14.45
C ASP A 282 12.99 16.62 -14.77
N ILE A 283 12.06 16.91 -15.68
CA ILE A 283 10.99 15.99 -16.08
C ILE A 283 11.56 14.96 -17.07
N SER A 284 11.11 13.71 -16.99
CA SER A 284 11.48 12.66 -17.94
C SER A 284 11.35 13.15 -19.40
N PRO A 285 12.43 13.09 -20.21
CA PRO A 285 12.40 13.46 -21.61
C PRO A 285 11.35 12.67 -22.41
N THR A 286 11.10 11.41 -22.04
CA THR A 286 10.08 10.57 -22.67
C THR A 286 8.69 11.15 -22.44
N ILE A 287 8.36 11.55 -21.21
CA ILE A 287 7.09 12.23 -20.89
C ILE A 287 6.97 13.54 -21.68
N VAL A 288 8.02 14.37 -21.67
CA VAL A 288 8.03 15.66 -22.36
C VAL A 288 7.79 15.47 -23.86
N SER A 289 8.38 14.46 -24.50
CA SER A 289 8.17 14.12 -25.92
C SER A 289 6.73 13.79 -26.31
N GLN A 290 5.89 13.39 -25.36
CA GLN A 290 4.51 13.01 -25.62
C GLN A 290 3.51 14.14 -25.32
N LEU A 291 3.97 15.28 -24.79
CA LEU A 291 3.12 16.44 -24.54
C LEU A 291 2.83 17.16 -25.86
N HIS A 292 1.55 17.40 -26.14
CA HIS A 292 1.11 18.01 -27.40
C HIS A 292 0.85 19.51 -27.30
N ASN A 293 0.53 20.02 -26.10
CA ASN A 293 0.18 21.41 -25.87
C ASN A 293 1.11 22.03 -24.83
N TYR A 294 1.62 23.23 -25.09
CA TYR A 294 2.59 23.90 -24.24
C TYR A 294 2.18 25.33 -23.92
N PHE A 295 2.25 25.68 -22.64
CA PHE A 295 2.20 27.06 -22.17
C PHE A 295 3.56 27.42 -21.59
N ILE A 296 4.40 28.07 -22.40
CA ILE A 296 5.78 28.40 -22.02
C ILE A 296 5.84 29.85 -21.57
N HIS A 297 6.12 30.04 -20.28
CA HIS A 297 6.48 31.34 -19.72
C HIS A 297 7.98 31.59 -19.88
N ARG A 298 8.48 32.73 -19.37
CA ARG A 298 9.90 33.10 -19.50
C ARG A 298 10.82 32.01 -18.94
N LEU A 299 11.68 31.47 -19.81
CA LEU A 299 12.77 30.57 -19.46
C LEU A 299 14.10 31.29 -19.63
N VAL A 300 15.02 31.06 -18.70
CA VAL A 300 16.36 31.68 -18.70
C VAL A 300 17.48 30.62 -18.74
N ASN A 301 17.16 29.39 -18.36
CA ASN A 301 18.10 28.27 -18.29
C ASN A 301 18.29 27.64 -19.68
N GLU A 302 19.56 27.50 -20.10
CA GLU A 302 19.91 26.94 -21.41
C GLU A 302 19.50 25.47 -21.56
N ASN A 303 19.56 24.67 -20.50
CA ASN A 303 19.15 23.27 -20.53
C ASN A 303 17.65 23.11 -20.75
N ASP A 304 16.85 23.98 -20.11
CA ASP A 304 15.40 24.02 -20.28
C ASP A 304 15.03 24.41 -21.72
N LEU A 305 15.73 25.41 -22.28
CA LEU A 305 15.56 25.84 -23.67
C LEU A 305 15.96 24.74 -24.67
N TYR A 306 17.06 24.04 -24.42
CA TYR A 306 17.54 22.96 -25.28
C TYR A 306 16.57 21.78 -25.31
N LEU A 307 16.08 21.35 -24.14
CA LEU A 307 15.08 20.30 -24.04
C LEU A 307 13.86 20.64 -24.90
N LEU A 308 13.25 21.81 -24.69
CA LEU A 308 12.05 22.22 -25.42
C LEU A 308 12.30 22.36 -26.92
N LYS A 309 13.47 22.85 -27.34
CA LYS A 309 13.82 22.93 -28.76
C LYS A 309 13.78 21.55 -29.44
N ASN A 310 14.32 20.53 -28.78
CA ASN A 310 14.36 19.18 -29.33
C ASN A 310 12.99 18.50 -29.33
N THR A 311 12.11 18.86 -28.40
CA THR A 311 10.77 18.28 -28.26
C THR A 311 9.73 18.93 -29.18
N LEU A 312 9.88 20.23 -29.48
CA LEU A 312 8.94 21.01 -30.28
C LEU A 312 9.27 21.05 -31.78
N SER A 313 10.34 20.38 -32.22
CA SER A 313 10.77 20.33 -33.63
C SER A 313 10.07 19.20 -34.39
#